data_AF-A0A5N9A3Y1-F1
#
_entry.id   AF-A0A5N9A3Y1-F1
#
_cell.length_a   1.000
_cell.length_b   1.000
_cell.length_c   1.000
_cell.angle_alpha   90.00
_cell.angle_beta   90.00
_cell.angle_gamma   90.00
#
_symmetry.space_group_name_H-M   'P 1'
#
loop_
_entity.id
_entity.type
_entity.pdbx_description
1 polymer ?
#
loop_
_entity_poly.entity_id
_entity_poly.type
_entity_poly.pdbx_seq_one_letter_code
_entity_poly.pdbx_strand_id
1 'polypeptide(L)'
;MRIGEGEHQYHWEDRWSKIPDSAAKDPGWAHDGMAVTENGNILTCHSGDPTMMLLDPAGNVIKSWPVDLADAHGITVVPENGEELLWIADNGRKRSGDLGYEYPEGGAKGQVLKMDFVGNVLMPLERPELPVYEEGMYSPT
;
A
#
# COMPACT_ATOMS: atom_id res chain seq x y z
N MET A 1 21.36 11.53 -7.17
CA MET A 1 21.35 12.23 -8.50
C MET A 1 20.53 13.51 -8.37
N ARG A 2 20.95 14.66 -8.89
CA ARG A 2 20.10 15.88 -8.83
C ARG A 2 19.17 15.94 -10.03
N ILE A 3 17.89 16.19 -9.80
CA ILE A 3 16.83 16.24 -10.81
C ILE A 3 16.10 17.59 -10.70
N GLY A 4 15.66 18.14 -11.82
CA GLY A 4 14.92 19.41 -11.87
C GLY A 4 15.80 20.62 -12.20
N GLU A 5 15.16 21.79 -12.28
CA GLU A 5 15.73 23.05 -12.76
C GLU A 5 15.14 24.25 -11.99
N GLY A 6 15.81 25.41 -12.06
CA GLY A 6 15.37 26.63 -11.39
C GLY A 6 15.21 26.44 -9.88
N GLU A 7 14.07 26.87 -9.33
CA GLU A 7 13.73 26.75 -7.90
C GLU A 7 13.24 25.34 -7.49
N HIS A 8 13.03 24.43 -8.44
CA HIS A 8 12.51 23.09 -8.20
C HIS A 8 13.57 22.04 -8.47
N GLN A 9 14.40 21.80 -7.47
CA GLN A 9 15.51 20.86 -7.55
C GLN A 9 15.39 19.83 -6.43
N TYR A 10 15.60 18.58 -6.81
CA TYR A 10 15.42 17.42 -5.96
C TYR A 10 16.70 16.58 -5.95
N HIS A 11 16.95 15.91 -4.83
CA HIS A 11 17.99 14.90 -4.76
C HIS A 11 17.33 13.51 -4.81
N TRP A 12 17.62 12.77 -5.87
CA TRP A 12 17.31 11.35 -5.96
C TRP A 12 18.20 10.55 -5.02
N GLU A 13 17.57 9.89 -4.06
CA GLU A 13 18.18 8.92 -3.15
C GLU A 13 17.81 7.52 -3.62
N ASP A 14 18.78 6.84 -4.24
CA ASP A 14 18.62 5.46 -4.65
C ASP A 14 18.62 4.54 -3.41
N ARG A 15 17.78 3.51 -3.42
CA ARG A 15 17.61 2.57 -2.28
C ARG A 15 17.36 3.27 -0.94
N TRP A 16 16.54 4.31 -0.94
CA TRP A 16 16.17 5.07 0.26
C TRP A 16 15.61 4.15 1.36
N SER A 17 14.68 3.26 1.00
CA SER A 17 14.08 2.31 1.95
C SER A 17 15.07 1.20 2.32
N LYS A 18 15.33 1.03 3.61
CA LYS A 18 16.16 -0.04 4.18
C LYS A 18 15.30 -1.23 4.60
N ILE A 19 14.41 -1.62 3.69
CA ILE A 19 13.57 -2.80 3.85
C ILE A 19 14.48 -4.02 3.67
N PRO A 20 14.52 -4.96 4.63
CA PRO A 20 15.28 -6.20 4.46
C PRO A 20 14.75 -6.98 3.25
N ASP A 21 15.66 -7.62 2.51
CA ASP A 21 15.26 -8.56 1.46
C ASP A 21 14.30 -9.60 2.04
N SER A 22 13.13 -9.74 1.45
CA SER A 22 12.19 -10.78 1.84
C SER A 22 12.64 -12.13 1.28
N ALA A 23 12.08 -13.22 1.80
CA ALA A 23 12.36 -14.56 1.26
C ALA A 23 11.85 -14.74 -0.17
N ALA A 24 10.96 -13.84 -0.64
CA ALA A 24 10.51 -13.80 -2.01
C ALA A 24 11.67 -13.33 -2.92
N LYS A 25 11.98 -14.11 -3.95
CA LYS A 25 13.06 -13.80 -4.91
C LYS A 25 12.66 -12.76 -5.95
N ASP A 26 11.37 -12.46 -6.07
CA ASP A 26 10.82 -11.43 -6.94
C ASP A 26 10.73 -10.14 -6.12
N PRO A 27 11.34 -9.01 -6.55
CA PRO A 27 11.15 -7.71 -5.91
C PRO A 27 9.69 -7.25 -5.92
N GLY A 28 8.81 -7.97 -6.61
CA GLY A 28 7.38 -7.69 -6.69
C GLY A 28 7.08 -6.46 -7.53
N TRP A 29 5.81 -6.10 -7.59
CA TRP A 29 5.33 -4.92 -8.31
C TRP A 29 4.99 -3.83 -7.29
N ALA A 30 5.82 -2.77 -7.24
CA ALA A 30 5.62 -1.62 -6.36
C ALA A 30 4.50 -0.73 -6.92
N HIS A 31 3.28 -1.02 -6.48
CA HIS A 31 2.02 -0.41 -6.93
C HIS A 31 1.04 -0.22 -5.77
N ASP A 32 1.56 -0.39 -4.57
CA ASP A 32 0.93 0.04 -3.35
C ASP A 32 0.95 1.56 -3.23
N GLY A 33 0.03 2.08 -2.43
CA GLY A 33 -0.04 3.48 -2.07
C GLY A 33 1.00 3.84 -1.02
N MET A 34 1.20 5.14 -0.84
CA MET A 34 2.02 5.70 0.22
C MET A 34 1.25 6.81 0.94
N ALA A 35 1.45 6.91 2.26
CA ALA A 35 0.92 7.99 3.07
C ALA A 35 1.96 8.49 4.08
N VAL A 36 1.79 9.71 4.56
CA VAL A 36 2.65 10.29 5.60
C VAL A 36 1.81 10.54 6.84
N THR A 37 2.32 10.09 7.99
CA THR A 37 1.70 10.32 9.30
C THR A 37 1.95 11.74 9.79
N GLU A 38 1.26 12.19 10.84
CA GLU A 38 1.42 13.50 11.45
C GLU A 38 2.88 13.78 11.89
N ASN A 39 3.57 12.75 12.38
CA ASN A 39 4.98 12.86 12.79
C ASN A 39 6.00 12.66 11.66
N GLY A 40 5.55 12.59 10.40
CA GLY A 40 6.41 12.52 9.22
C GLY A 40 6.92 11.12 8.87
N ASN A 41 6.45 10.07 9.54
CA ASN A 41 6.75 8.70 9.13
C ASN A 41 5.98 8.35 7.86
N ILE A 42 6.54 7.43 7.09
CA ILE A 42 6.04 7.04 5.78
C ILE A 42 5.43 5.65 5.88
N LEU A 43 4.19 5.51 5.47
CA LEU A 43 3.44 4.26 5.46
C LEU A 43 3.30 3.75 4.03
N THR A 44 3.56 2.48 3.81
CA THR A 44 3.49 1.80 2.49
C THR A 44 3.20 0.31 2.69
N CYS A 45 3.05 -0.46 1.62
CA CYS A 45 2.98 -1.91 1.65
C CYS A 45 4.20 -2.54 0.96
N HIS A 46 4.55 -3.77 1.30
CA HIS A 46 5.66 -4.45 0.65
C HIS A 46 5.28 -4.82 -0.80
N SER A 47 6.20 -4.59 -1.74
CA SER A 47 5.94 -4.80 -3.17
C SER A 47 5.76 -6.27 -3.54
N GLY A 48 6.29 -7.20 -2.75
CA GLY A 48 6.21 -8.65 -2.98
C GLY A 48 5.42 -9.44 -1.94
N ASP A 49 5.11 -8.85 -0.78
CA ASP A 49 4.51 -9.55 0.36
C ASP A 49 3.32 -8.74 0.90
N PRO A 50 2.23 -9.36 1.37
CA PRO A 50 1.09 -8.64 1.92
C PRO A 50 1.41 -8.15 3.35
N THR A 51 2.29 -7.15 3.44
CA THR A 51 2.84 -6.62 4.68
C THR A 51 2.89 -5.10 4.63
N MET A 52 2.19 -4.45 5.54
CA MET A 52 2.27 -3.01 5.74
C MET A 52 3.57 -2.65 6.46
N MET A 53 4.16 -1.49 6.14
CA MET A 53 5.40 -1.02 6.71
C MET A 53 5.31 0.46 7.06
N LEU A 54 5.76 0.81 8.26
CA LEU A 54 5.99 2.18 8.69
C LEU A 54 7.49 2.44 8.70
N LEU A 55 7.94 3.42 7.93
CA LEU A 55 9.33 3.84 7.83
C LEU A 55 9.52 5.23 8.43
N ASP A 56 10.70 5.50 8.96
CA ASP A 56 11.09 6.87 9.28
C ASP A 56 11.48 7.65 7.99
N PRO A 57 11.68 8.98 8.06
CA PRO A 57 12.12 9.77 6.90
C PRO A 57 13.47 9.36 6.30
N ALA A 58 14.29 8.60 7.03
CA ALA A 58 15.57 8.06 6.57
C ALA A 58 15.45 6.64 6.01
N GLY A 59 14.21 6.17 5.79
CA GLY A 59 13.88 4.87 5.20
C GLY A 59 14.15 3.69 6.13
N ASN A 60 14.38 3.89 7.42
CA ASN A 60 14.50 2.77 8.36
C ASN A 60 13.09 2.24 8.68
N VAL A 61 12.90 0.92 8.67
CA VAL A 61 11.63 0.30 9.08
C VAL A 61 11.46 0.45 10.59
N ILE A 62 10.43 1.19 11.01
CA ILE A 62 10.03 1.36 12.42
C ILE A 62 9.24 0.12 12.87
N LYS A 63 8.28 -0.30 12.04
CA LYS A 63 7.47 -1.51 12.28
C LYS A 63 6.85 -2.01 10.99
N SER A 64 6.47 -3.28 11.00
CA SER A 64 5.73 -3.94 9.91
C SER A 64 4.71 -4.91 10.49
N TRP A 65 3.61 -5.13 9.76
CA TRP A 65 2.58 -6.09 10.15
C TRP A 65 1.94 -6.75 8.92
N PRO A 66 1.59 -8.05 8.99
CA PRO A 66 0.93 -8.74 7.91
C PRO A 66 -0.50 -8.23 7.73
N VAL A 67 -1.01 -8.31 6.50
CA VAL A 67 -2.38 -7.92 6.16
C VAL A 67 -3.00 -8.92 5.17
N ASP A 68 -4.33 -9.02 5.14
CA ASP A 68 -5.08 -9.79 4.13
C ASP A 68 -5.55 -8.87 2.99
N LEU A 69 -4.57 -8.32 2.28
CA LEU A 69 -4.77 -7.42 1.14
C LEU A 69 -4.03 -7.97 -0.08
N ALA A 70 -4.62 -7.81 -1.26
CA ALA A 70 -3.96 -8.18 -2.51
C ALA A 70 -2.97 -7.10 -2.96
N ASP A 71 -3.39 -5.85 -2.97
CA ASP A 71 -2.54 -4.70 -3.30
C ASP A 71 -3.10 -3.45 -2.60
N ALA A 72 -2.41 -2.95 -1.58
CA ALA A 72 -2.83 -1.77 -0.80
C ALA A 72 -2.66 -0.46 -1.61
N HIS A 73 -3.37 -0.36 -2.72
CA HIS A 73 -3.17 0.61 -3.79
C HIS A 73 -3.43 2.07 -3.35
N GLY A 74 -4.48 2.29 -2.56
CA GLY A 74 -4.74 3.57 -1.93
C GLY A 74 -4.51 3.47 -0.43
N ILE A 75 -3.75 4.39 0.15
CA ILE A 75 -3.53 4.49 1.60
C ILE A 75 -3.78 5.93 2.04
N THR A 76 -4.62 6.12 3.04
CA THR A 76 -4.88 7.43 3.64
C THR A 76 -4.80 7.31 5.15
N VAL A 77 -3.97 8.15 5.77
CA VAL A 77 -3.94 8.31 7.23
C VAL A 77 -5.01 9.33 7.62
N VAL A 78 -5.85 8.99 8.60
CA VAL A 78 -6.91 9.88 9.10
C VAL A 78 -6.82 10.02 10.61
N PRO A 79 -6.91 11.24 11.17
CA PRO A 79 -7.04 11.43 12.60
C PRO A 79 -8.49 11.13 13.04
N GLU A 80 -8.66 10.32 14.08
CA GLU A 80 -9.95 10.02 14.67
C GLU A 80 -9.83 9.78 16.18
N ASN A 81 -10.66 10.46 16.97
CA ASN A 81 -10.70 10.35 18.43
C ASN A 81 -9.33 10.52 19.14
N GLY A 82 -8.42 11.29 18.54
CA GLY A 82 -7.09 11.56 19.09
C GLY A 82 -6.02 10.54 18.70
N GLU A 83 -6.33 9.60 17.79
CA GLU A 83 -5.38 8.62 17.24
C GLU A 83 -5.37 8.68 15.71
N GLU A 84 -4.30 8.19 15.08
CA GLU A 84 -4.24 8.01 13.63
C GLU A 84 -4.73 6.61 13.26
N LEU A 85 -5.64 6.55 12.28
CA LEU A 85 -6.15 5.33 11.67
C LEU A 85 -5.88 5.33 10.16
N LEU A 86 -6.04 4.17 9.55
CA LEU A 86 -5.77 3.95 8.14
C LEU A 86 -7.06 3.67 7.40
N TRP A 87 -7.23 4.29 6.25
CA TRP A 87 -8.10 3.82 5.18
C TRP A 87 -7.26 3.25 4.07
N ILE A 88 -7.57 2.02 3.66
CA ILE A 88 -6.89 1.35 2.57
C ILE A 88 -7.91 0.92 1.51
N ALA A 89 -7.62 1.27 0.27
CA ALA A 89 -8.30 0.77 -0.91
C ALA A 89 -7.44 -0.32 -1.54
N ASP A 90 -7.94 -1.56 -1.48
CA ASP A 90 -7.34 -2.74 -2.09
C ASP A 90 -8.11 -3.08 -3.36
N ASN A 91 -7.41 -3.03 -4.49
CA ASN A 91 -7.99 -3.29 -5.81
C ASN A 91 -8.25 -4.80 -6.04
N GLY A 92 -7.81 -5.66 -5.11
CA GLY A 92 -8.13 -7.07 -5.07
C GLY A 92 -7.27 -7.95 -5.95
N ARG A 93 -6.27 -7.40 -6.67
CA ARG A 93 -5.32 -8.19 -7.50
C ARG A 93 -3.98 -7.48 -7.64
N LYS A 94 -2.92 -8.27 -7.62
CA LYS A 94 -1.56 -7.82 -7.88
C LYS A 94 -0.99 -8.48 -9.13
N ARG A 95 -0.29 -7.71 -9.96
CA ARG A 95 0.46 -8.24 -11.11
C ARG A 95 1.73 -8.94 -10.62
N SER A 96 2.10 -10.03 -11.29
CA SER A 96 3.29 -10.81 -10.93
C SER A 96 4.37 -10.72 -12.01
N GLY A 97 5.62 -10.44 -11.61
CA GLY A 97 6.75 -10.41 -12.54
C GLY A 97 7.00 -11.76 -13.21
N ASP A 98 6.87 -12.85 -12.45
CA ASP A 98 6.98 -14.23 -12.93
C ASP A 98 5.96 -14.59 -14.03
N LEU A 99 4.85 -13.86 -14.11
CA LEU A 99 3.81 -14.04 -15.12
C LEU A 99 3.88 -13.00 -16.25
N GLY A 100 4.99 -12.27 -16.38
CA GLY A 100 5.11 -11.20 -17.38
C GLY A 100 4.20 -10.00 -17.06
N TYR A 101 3.98 -9.72 -15.77
CA TYR A 101 3.07 -8.69 -15.25
C TYR A 101 1.60 -8.89 -15.59
N GLU A 102 1.19 -10.14 -15.80
CA GLU A 102 -0.22 -10.54 -15.80
C GLU A 102 -0.73 -10.81 -14.37
N TYR A 103 -2.06 -10.92 -14.24
CA TYR A 103 -2.70 -11.31 -12.98
C TYR A 103 -2.61 -12.83 -12.78
N PRO A 104 -2.16 -13.29 -11.60
CA PRO A 104 -2.23 -14.70 -11.22
C PRO A 104 -3.66 -15.25 -11.28
N GLU A 105 -3.78 -16.55 -11.59
CA GLU A 105 -5.06 -17.26 -11.48
C GLU A 105 -5.48 -17.35 -10.01
N GLY A 106 -6.74 -16.99 -9.72
CA GLY A 106 -7.26 -16.95 -8.36
C GLY A 106 -8.40 -15.96 -8.20
N GLY A 107 -9.16 -16.10 -7.10
CA GLY A 107 -10.20 -15.16 -6.75
C GLY A 107 -9.62 -13.79 -6.42
N ALA A 108 -10.31 -12.75 -6.87
CA ALA A 108 -9.97 -11.37 -6.57
C ALA A 108 -10.95 -10.79 -5.56
N LYS A 109 -10.42 -10.04 -4.60
CA LYS A 109 -11.18 -9.52 -3.46
C LYS A 109 -10.86 -8.04 -3.29
N GLY A 110 -11.44 -7.18 -4.13
CA GLY A 110 -11.33 -5.75 -3.90
C GLY A 110 -12.17 -5.34 -2.70
N GLN A 111 -11.61 -4.47 -1.89
CA GLN A 111 -12.13 -4.11 -0.57
C GLN A 111 -11.62 -2.73 -0.16
N VAL A 112 -12.41 -2.02 0.64
CA VAL A 112 -11.96 -0.80 1.30
C VAL A 112 -12.07 -1.01 2.79
N LEU A 113 -10.94 -0.92 3.49
CA LEU A 113 -10.85 -1.25 4.91
C LEU A 113 -10.32 -0.07 5.70
N LYS A 114 -10.95 0.16 6.85
CA LYS A 114 -10.38 0.94 7.93
C LYS A 114 -9.62 0.02 8.87
N MET A 115 -8.40 0.38 9.22
CA MET A 115 -7.60 -0.40 10.16
C MET A 115 -6.75 0.47 11.07
N ASP A 116 -6.25 -0.13 12.15
CA ASP A 116 -5.20 0.47 12.97
C ASP A 116 -3.80 0.15 12.42
N PHE A 117 -2.77 0.70 13.06
CA PHE A 117 -1.37 0.48 12.68
C PHE A 117 -0.77 -0.82 13.25
N VAL A 118 -1.60 -1.81 13.58
CA VAL A 118 -1.17 -3.19 13.88
C VAL A 118 -1.95 -4.22 13.07
N GLY A 119 -2.80 -3.78 12.13
CA GLY A 119 -3.50 -4.63 11.17
C GLY A 119 -4.89 -5.07 11.62
N ASN A 120 -5.43 -4.55 12.72
CA ASN A 120 -6.80 -4.86 13.09
C ASN A 120 -7.76 -4.09 12.17
N VAL A 121 -8.63 -4.81 11.47
CA VAL A 121 -9.71 -4.22 10.68
C VAL A 121 -10.78 -3.70 11.63
N LEU A 122 -11.00 -2.40 11.59
CA LEU A 122 -11.99 -1.71 12.43
C LEU A 122 -13.33 -1.58 11.72
N MET A 123 -13.32 -1.36 10.40
CA MET A 123 -14.53 -1.20 9.60
C MET A 123 -14.26 -1.49 8.12
N PRO A 124 -15.04 -2.35 7.46
CA PRO A 124 -15.07 -2.40 6.00
C PRO A 124 -16.04 -1.34 5.45
N LEU A 125 -15.79 -0.82 4.24
CA LEU A 125 -16.85 -0.25 3.41
C LEU A 125 -17.36 -1.31 2.46
N GLU A 126 -18.68 -1.47 2.44
CA GLU A 126 -19.34 -2.36 1.51
C GLU A 126 -19.22 -1.84 0.08
N ARG A 127 -19.21 -2.77 -0.88
CA ARG A 127 -19.32 -2.44 -2.30
C ARG A 127 -20.60 -1.61 -2.51
N PRO A 128 -20.53 -0.43 -3.14
CA PRO A 128 -21.72 0.37 -3.37
C PRO A 128 -22.77 -0.37 -4.22
N GLU A 129 -24.04 -0.22 -3.86
CA GLU A 129 -25.18 -0.75 -4.63
C GLU A 129 -25.46 0.13 -5.87
N LEU A 130 -24.52 0.13 -6.82
CA LEU A 130 -24.62 0.86 -8.08
C LEU A 130 -24.53 -0.10 -9.26
N PRO A 131 -25.28 0.12 -10.36
CA PRO A 131 -25.27 -0.78 -11.53
C PRO A 131 -23.88 -1.06 -12.10
N VAL A 132 -22.97 -0.08 -12.04
CA VAL A 132 -21.58 -0.23 -12.50
C VAL A 132 -20.78 -1.29 -11.73
N TYR A 133 -21.21 -1.65 -10.52
CA TYR A 133 -20.54 -2.62 -9.66
C TYR A 133 -21.30 -3.95 -9.54
N GLU A 134 -22.43 -4.11 -10.26
CA GLU A 134 -23.21 -5.36 -10.25
C GLU A 134 -22.48 -6.49 -10.96
N GLU A 135 -21.82 -6.16 -12.07
CA GLU A 135 -21.06 -7.11 -12.90
C GLU A 135 -19.55 -6.94 -12.73
N GLY A 136 -18.81 -8.03 -12.95
CA GLY A 136 -17.35 -8.02 -12.85
C GLY A 136 -16.83 -8.02 -11.41
N MET A 137 -15.56 -7.66 -11.27
CA MET A 137 -14.86 -7.64 -9.99
C MET A 137 -14.84 -6.20 -9.45
N TYR A 138 -15.29 -6.03 -8.20
CA TYR A 138 -15.18 -4.74 -7.52
C TYR A 138 -13.71 -4.43 -7.23
N SER A 139 -13.19 -3.37 -7.84
CA SER A 139 -11.79 -2.95 -7.77
C SER A 139 -11.74 -1.48 -7.37
N PRO A 140 -11.87 -1.15 -6.07
CA PRO A 140 -11.90 0.24 -5.63
C PRO A 140 -10.51 0.87 -5.76
N THR A 141 -10.30 1.74 -6.76
CA THR A 141 -9.24 2.78 -6.90
C THR A 141 -9.37 3.50 -8.23
#